data_AF-A0A960Q7I7-F1
#
_entry.id   AF-A0A960Q7I7-F1
#
_cell.length_a   1.000
_cell.length_b   1.000
_cell.length_c   1.000
_cell.angle_alpha   90.00
_cell.angle_beta   90.00
_cell.angle_gamma   90.00
#
_symmetry.space_group_name_H-M   'P 1'
#
loop_
_entity.id
_entity.type
_entity.pdbx_description
1 polymer ?
#
loop_
_entity_poly.entity_id
_entity_poly.type
_entity_poly.pdbx_seq_one_letter_code
_entity_poly.pdbx_strand_id
1 'polypeptide(L)' 'MRMTLGTVAADGTIVIGGEPLPAGSRVTVLAPEVDDDAFRLTASEETELEAAIRDCEAGEALSGDELLARLRKDR' A
#
# COMPACT_ATOMS: atom_id res chain seq x y z
N MET A 1 -7.78 -21.84 8.31
CA MET A 1 -7.72 -20.45 8.83
C MET A 1 -8.63 -19.60 7.98
N ARG A 2 -9.41 -18.68 8.56
CA ARG A 2 -10.28 -17.74 7.84
C ARG A 2 -9.80 -16.34 8.17
N MET A 3 -9.62 -15.50 7.16
CA MET A 3 -9.29 -14.08 7.32
C MET A 3 -10.57 -13.28 7.12
N THR A 4 -10.90 -12.44 8.09
CA THR A 4 -12.08 -11.58 8.03
C THR A 4 -11.65 -10.16 8.36
N LEU A 5 -12.18 -9.19 7.63
CA LEU A 5 -11.99 -7.77 7.92
C LEU A 5 -12.91 -7.36 9.08
N GLY A 6 -12.37 -6.57 9.99
CA GLY A 6 -13.12 -5.99 11.11
C GLY A 6 -12.74 -4.53 11.29
N THR A 7 -13.61 -3.80 11.97
CA THR A 7 -13.37 -2.40 12.32
C THR A 7 -13.19 -2.27 13.82
N VAL A 8 -12.26 -1.43 14.24
CA VAL A 8 -12.08 -1.09 15.66
C VAL A 8 -13.06 0.02 16.01
N ALA A 9 -13.94 -0.24 16.96
CA ALA A 9 -14.86 0.76 17.51
C ALA A 9 -14.12 1.76 18.42
N ALA A 10 -14.78 2.86 18.78
CA ALA A 10 -14.18 3.95 19.56
C ALA A 10 -13.67 3.52 20.96
N ASP A 11 -14.21 2.44 21.51
CA ASP A 11 -13.82 1.85 22.80
C ASP A 11 -12.69 0.80 22.66
N GLY A 12 -12.17 0.59 21.44
CA GLY A 12 -11.17 -0.43 21.15
C GLY A 12 -11.75 -1.82 20.88
N THR A 13 -13.07 -1.98 20.88
CA THR A 13 -13.71 -3.26 20.56
C THR A 13 -13.58 -3.58 19.08
N ILE A 14 -13.13 -4.80 18.75
CA ILE A 14 -13.06 -5.27 17.35
C ILE A 14 -14.43 -5.80 16.93
N VAL A 15 -15.05 -5.12 15.97
CA VAL A 15 -16.31 -5.54 15.34
C VAL A 15 -15.99 -6.31 14.07
N ILE A 16 -16.24 -7.61 14.09
CA ILE A 16 -16.06 -8.48 12.92
C ILE A 16 -17.36 -8.45 12.10
N GLY A 17 -17.26 -8.06 10.83
CA GLY A 17 -18.39 -8.15 9.90
C GLY A 17 -18.62 -9.57 9.42
N GLY A 18 -19.88 -9.92 9.14
CA GLY A 18 -20.25 -11.21 8.54
C GLY A 18 -20.59 -12.30 9.56
N GLU A 19 -20.31 -13.56 9.20
CA GLU A 19 -20.68 -14.72 10.03
C GLU A 19 -19.90 -14.72 11.36
N PRO A 20 -20.59 -14.85 12.50
CA PRO A 20 -19.95 -14.83 13.81
C PRO A 20 -19.00 -16.02 13.98
N LEU A 21 -17.85 -15.78 14.62
CA LEU A 21 -16.93 -16.85 14.98
C LEU A 21 -17.50 -17.67 16.14
N PRO A 22 -17.27 -19.00 16.19
CA PRO A 22 -17.69 -19.83 17.31
C PRO A 22 -17.13 -19.32 18.64
N ALA A 23 -17.92 -19.43 19.70
CA ALA A 23 -17.47 -19.08 21.05
C ALA A 23 -16.21 -19.87 21.44
N GLY A 24 -15.24 -19.18 22.07
CA GLY A 24 -13.95 -19.78 22.44
C GLY A 24 -12.90 -19.83 21.32
N SER A 25 -13.20 -19.28 20.13
CA SER A 25 -12.23 -19.17 19.05
C SER A 25 -11.03 -18.29 19.46
N ARG A 26 -9.82 -18.77 19.20
CA ARG A 26 -8.61 -17.95 19.30
C ARG A 26 -8.45 -17.14 18.02
N VAL A 27 -8.38 -15.82 18.15
CA VAL A 27 -8.18 -14.90 17.03
C VAL A 27 -6.77 -14.30 17.05
N THR A 28 -6.24 -14.03 15.87
CA THR A 28 -5.02 -13.24 15.68
C THR A 28 -5.42 -11.95 14.99
N VAL A 29 -5.06 -10.83 15.60
CA VAL A 29 -5.34 -9.49 15.06
C VAL A 29 -4.10 -9.01 14.32
N LEU A 30 -4.26 -8.71 13.03
CA LEU A 30 -3.25 -8.07 12.20
C LEU A 30 -3.70 -6.63 12.01
N ALA A 31 -3.15 -5.73 12.81
CA ALA A 31 -3.25 -4.30 12.55
C ALA A 31 -2.02 -3.92 11.73
N PRO A 32 -2.17 -3.29 10.54
CA PRO A 32 -1.02 -2.68 9.90
C PRO A 32 -0.44 -1.66 10.89
N GLU A 33 0.88 -1.61 11.00
CA GLU A 33 1.53 -0.44 11.56
C GLU A 33 1.12 0.71 10.65
N VAL A 34 0.19 1.54 11.12
CA VAL A 34 -0.02 2.84 10.50
C VAL A 34 1.19 3.62 10.96
N ASP A 35 2.29 3.52 10.21
CA ASP A 35 3.23 4.63 10.21
C ASP A 35 2.35 5.86 9.93
N ASP A 36 2.41 6.87 10.80
CA ASP A 36 1.73 8.15 10.60
C ASP A 36 2.16 8.83 9.27
N ASP A 37 3.14 8.24 8.58
CA ASP A 37 3.63 8.56 7.24
C ASP A 37 2.94 7.74 6.12
N ALA A 38 1.68 7.32 6.31
CA ALA A 38 0.89 6.82 5.18
C ALA A 38 0.76 7.94 4.12
N PHE A 39 1.60 7.89 3.09
CA PHE A 39 1.65 8.88 2.01
C PHE A 39 0.29 8.91 1.30
N ARG A 40 -0.48 9.97 1.56
CA ARG A 40 -1.78 10.18 0.94
C ARG A 40 -1.59 10.94 -0.36
N LEU A 41 -1.77 10.23 -1.46
CA LEU A 41 -1.85 10.83 -2.78
C LEU A 41 -3.18 11.56 -2.93
N THR A 42 -3.16 12.75 -3.50
CA THR A 42 -4.33 13.31 -4.16
C THR A 42 -4.66 12.48 -5.41
N ALA A 43 -5.89 12.56 -5.91
CA ALA A 43 -6.28 11.83 -7.13
C ALA A 43 -5.39 12.15 -8.35
N SER A 44 -4.84 13.37 -8.41
CA SER A 44 -3.90 13.76 -9.47
C SER A 44 -2.56 13.05 -9.31
N GLU A 45 -2.00 13.01 -8.09
CA GLU A 45 -0.73 12.34 -7.82
C GLU A 45 -0.84 10.83 -7.98
N GLU A 46 -2.00 10.23 -7.65
CA GLU A 46 -2.29 8.82 -7.91
C GLU A 46 -2.29 8.52 -9.41
N THR A 47 -2.97 9.35 -10.21
CA THR A 47 -2.98 9.22 -11.67
C THR A 47 -1.57 9.35 -12.28
N GLU A 48 -0.77 10.29 -11.78
CA GLU A 48 0.62 10.48 -12.21
C GLU A 48 1.49 9.27 -11.86
N LEU A 49 1.35 8.74 -10.64
CA LEU A 49 2.08 7.55 -10.20
C LEU A 49 1.73 6.32 -11.05
N GLU A 50 0.44 6.10 -11.32
CA GLU A 50 -0.01 5.01 -12.18
C GLU A 50 0.55 5.12 -13.61
N ALA A 51 0.66 6.34 -14.14
CA ALA A 51 1.29 6.57 -15.44
C ALA A 51 2.78 6.21 -15.41
N ALA A 52 3.52 6.68 -14.40
CA ALA A 52 4.94 6.40 -14.24
C ALA A 52 5.22 4.89 -14.08
N ILE A 53 4.38 4.17 -13.33
CA ILE A 53 4.48 2.70 -13.19
C ILE A 53 4.32 2.02 -14.56
N ARG A 54 3.32 2.43 -15.35
CA ARG A 54 3.09 1.88 -16.69
C ARG A 54 4.27 2.10 -17.62
N ASP A 55 4.88 3.28 -17.59
CA ASP A 55 6.06 3.61 -18.40
C ASP A 55 7.25 2.72 -18.00
N CYS A 56 7.41 2.44 -16.70
CA CYS A 56 8.43 1.52 -16.20
C CYS A 56 8.19 0.09 -16.70
N GLU A 57 6.95 -0.40 -16.61
CA GLU A 57 6.58 -1.74 -17.09
C GLU A 57 6.72 -1.89 -18.60
N ALA A 58 6.48 -0.82 -19.36
CA ALA A 58 6.70 -0.76 -20.80
C ALA A 58 8.19 -0.70 -21.19
N GLY A 59 9.10 -0.56 -20.21
CA GLY A 59 10.54 -0.42 -20.45
C GLY A 59 10.94 0.96 -20.97
N GLU A 60 10.09 1.97 -20.77
CA GLU A 60 10.34 3.36 -21.15
C GLU A 60 11.10 4.13 -20.05
N ALA A 61 11.34 3.50 -18.91
CA ALA A 61 12.17 4.04 -17.83
C ALA A 61 13.67 3.79 -18.05
N LEU A 62 14.50 4.71 -17.54
CA LEU A 62 15.94 4.55 -17.46
C LEU A 62 16.34 4.15 -16.04
N SER A 63 17.32 3.28 -15.92
CA SER A 63 17.99 3.09 -14.63
C SER A 63 18.75 4.35 -14.22
N GLY A 64 18.96 4.53 -12.91
CA GLY A 64 19.72 5.67 -12.39
C GLY A 64 21.13 5.77 -12.96
N ASP A 65 21.80 4.62 -13.14
CA ASP A 65 23.15 4.57 -13.71
C ASP A 65 23.18 5.00 -15.19
N GLU A 66 22.18 4.58 -15.99
CA GLU A 66 22.05 4.99 -17.39
C GLU A 66 21.79 6.49 -17.52
N LEU A 67 20.96 7.04 -16.64
CA LEU A 67 20.70 8.48 -16.59
C LEU A 67 21.98 9.26 -16.26
N LEU A 68 22.71 8.84 -15.22
CA LEU A 68 23.97 9.49 -14.82
C LEU A 68 25.04 9.39 -15.92
N ALA A 69 25.12 8.27 -16.63
CA ALA A 69 26.03 8.09 -17.74
C ALA A 69 25.71 9.03 -18.91
N ARG A 70 24.42 9.23 -19.24
CA ARG A 70 23.99 10.19 -20.27
C ARG A 70 24.34 11.63 -19.90
N LEU A 71 24.00 12.06 -18.69
CA LEU A 71 24.28 13.42 -18.21
C LEU A 71 25.78 13.75 -18.18
N ARG A 72 26.65 12.76 -17.96
CA ARG A 72 28.12 12.94 -18.02
C ARG A 72 28.65 13.07 -19.45
N LYS A 73 27.92 12.57 -20.45
CA LYS A 73 28.32 12.59 -21.86
C LYS A 73 27.92 13.88 -22.56
N ASP A 74 26.89 14.55 -22.06
CA ASP A 74 26.36 15.82 -22.60
C ASP A 74 27.01 17.08 -21.97
N ARG A 75 28.13 16.91 -21.26
CA ARG A 75 28.88 17.96 -20.56
C ARG A 75 30.31 18.04 -21.08
#